data_AF-A0A7J8DG24-F1
#
_entry.id   AF-A0A7J8DG24-F1
#
_cell.length_a   1.000
_cell.length_b   1.000
_cell.length_c   1.000
_cell.angle_alpha   90.00
_cell.angle_beta   90.00
_cell.angle_gamma   90.00
#
_symmetry.space_group_name_H-M   'P 1'
#
loop_
_entity.id
_entity.type
_entity.pdbx_description
1 polymer ?
#
loop_
_entity_poly.entity_id
_entity_poly.type
_entity_poly.pdbx_seq_one_letter_code
_entity_poly.pdbx_strand_id
1 'polypeptide(L)'
;MDMAGQLGGLSGSTTVTIVVTDVNDNPPRFPQKMYQFSIQESAPIGTAVGRVKAEDSDVGENTDMTYHLKEESGSGGHVFKVTTDSDTQEAIIVVQKVMRHAEQRRDGSPSSLAPESTTSSLKWFSVF
;
A
#
# COMPACT_ATOMS: atom_id res chain seq x y z
N MET A 1 17.80 31.00 77.17
CA MET A 1 16.88 31.35 76.07
C MET A 1 17.62 31.10 74.77
N ASP A 2 17.11 30.15 74.00
CA ASP A 2 17.84 29.36 73.00
C ASP A 2 18.27 30.12 71.74
N MET A 3 19.42 29.70 71.23
CA MET A 3 20.12 30.25 70.07
C MET A 3 19.41 29.90 68.77
N ALA A 4 19.36 30.89 67.88
CA ALA A 4 18.93 30.77 66.50
C ALA A 4 19.71 29.66 65.76
N GLY A 5 18.96 28.77 65.11
CA GLY A 5 19.50 27.70 64.27
C GLY A 5 18.44 27.23 63.29
N GLN A 6 17.99 28.13 62.42
CA GLN A 6 17.10 27.79 61.31
C GLN A 6 17.85 26.88 60.34
N LEU A 7 17.76 25.56 60.54
CA LEU A 7 18.23 24.55 59.59
C LEU A 7 17.25 24.48 58.42
N GLY A 8 17.23 25.54 57.61
CA GLY A 8 16.61 25.50 56.29
C GLY A 8 17.46 24.59 55.41
N GLY A 9 17.01 23.36 55.18
CA GLY A 9 17.71 22.42 54.31
C GLY A 9 17.95 23.02 52.92
N LEU A 10 19.19 22.95 52.44
CA LEU A 10 19.53 23.36 51.08
C LEU A 10 18.86 22.39 50.11
N SER A 11 17.97 22.90 49.26
CA SER A 11 17.43 22.15 48.13
C SER A 11 17.87 22.79 46.82
N GLY A 12 18.16 21.95 45.83
CA GLY A 12 18.48 22.35 44.47
C GLY A 12 17.60 21.56 43.52
N SER A 13 17.07 22.24 42.50
CA SER A 13 16.32 21.60 41.41
C SER A 13 16.98 21.95 40.10
N THR A 14 16.91 21.03 39.15
CA THR A 14 17.35 21.23 37.76
C THR A 14 16.33 20.61 36.82
N THR A 15 16.25 21.12 35.61
CA THR A 15 15.32 20.61 34.58
C THR A 15 16.05 19.60 33.70
N VAL A 16 15.42 18.43 33.52
CA VAL A 16 15.87 17.42 32.58
C VAL A 16 14.81 17.29 31.50
N THR A 17 15.21 17.45 30.24
CA THR A 17 14.34 17.20 29.09
C THR A 17 14.51 15.75 28.66
N ILE A 18 13.43 14.99 28.67
CA ILE A 18 13.39 13.62 28.17
C ILE A 18 12.68 13.65 26.82
N VAL A 19 13.37 13.18 25.78
CA VAL A 19 12.79 12.99 24.45
C VAL A 19 12.55 11.50 24.29
N VAL A 20 11.30 11.12 24.04
CA VAL A 20 10.93 9.74 23.72
C VAL A 20 11.01 9.58 22.21
N THR A 21 11.82 8.63 21.75
CA THR A 21 11.92 8.24 20.35
C THR A 21 10.98 7.08 20.07
N ASP A 22 10.40 7.08 18.87
CA ASP A 22 9.55 5.99 18.40
C ASP A 22 10.35 4.70 18.14
N VAL A 23 9.69 3.55 18.25
CA VAL A 23 10.23 2.22 17.90
C VAL A 23 9.26 1.61 16.91
N ASN A 24 9.76 0.97 15.84
CA ASN A 24 8.93 0.26 14.89
C ASN A 24 8.34 -1.02 15.52
N ASP A 25 7.20 -0.90 16.19
CA ASP A 25 6.50 -2.01 16.83
C ASP A 25 5.05 -2.19 16.36
N ASN A 26 4.58 -1.35 15.44
CA ASN A 26 3.25 -1.46 14.83
C ASN A 26 3.38 -1.83 13.35
N PRO A 27 3.27 -3.12 12.97
CA PRO A 27 3.38 -3.49 11.56
C PRO A 27 2.21 -2.90 10.74
N PRO A 28 2.45 -2.56 9.46
CA PRO A 28 1.43 -1.99 8.59
C PRO A 28 0.29 -2.98 8.34
N ARG A 29 -0.94 -2.47 8.25
CA ARG A 29 -2.15 -3.28 8.08
C ARG A 29 -3.11 -2.71 7.06
N PHE A 30 -3.73 -3.59 6.29
CA PHE A 30 -4.82 -3.20 5.40
C PHE A 30 -6.14 -3.15 6.16
N PRO A 31 -6.89 -2.04 6.09
CA PRO A 31 -8.21 -1.93 6.72
C PRO A 31 -9.21 -2.96 6.18
N GLN A 32 -9.07 -3.35 4.91
CA GLN A 32 -9.94 -4.35 4.27
C GLN A 32 -9.18 -5.65 4.03
N LYS A 33 -9.86 -6.76 4.31
CA LYS A 33 -9.34 -8.11 4.01
C LYS A 33 -9.33 -8.44 2.52
N MET A 34 -10.16 -7.73 1.73
CA MET A 34 -10.30 -7.97 0.30
C MET A 34 -10.63 -6.65 -0.41
N TYR A 35 -9.90 -6.38 -1.47
CA TYR A 35 -10.15 -5.31 -2.41
C TYR A 35 -10.54 -5.93 -3.76
N GLN A 36 -11.58 -5.40 -4.40
CA GLN A 36 -12.04 -5.88 -5.70
C GLN A 36 -12.08 -4.72 -6.67
N PHE A 37 -11.44 -4.91 -7.82
CA PHE A 37 -11.41 -3.94 -8.91
C PHE A 37 -11.86 -4.62 -10.21
N SER A 38 -12.50 -3.84 -11.07
CA SER A 38 -12.91 -4.26 -12.41
C SER A 38 -12.30 -3.31 -13.42
N ILE A 39 -11.68 -3.86 -14.46
CA ILE A 39 -11.08 -3.09 -15.53
C ILE A 39 -11.38 -3.71 -16.88
N GLN A 40 -11.41 -2.89 -17.92
CA GLN A 40 -11.61 -3.34 -19.29
C GLN A 40 -10.36 -4.06 -19.80
N GLU A 41 -10.55 -5.16 -20.53
CA GLU A 41 -9.45 -5.90 -21.18
C GLU A 41 -8.68 -5.05 -22.22
N SER A 42 -9.34 -4.03 -22.77
CA SER A 42 -8.79 -3.08 -23.72
C SER A 42 -8.01 -1.94 -23.05
N ALA A 43 -7.95 -1.91 -21.71
CA ALA A 43 -7.27 -0.85 -20.99
C ALA A 43 -5.79 -0.78 -21.40
N PRO A 44 -5.28 0.41 -21.75
CA PRO A 44 -3.89 0.56 -22.13
C PRO A 44 -2.96 0.30 -20.95
N ILE A 45 -1.71 -0.06 -21.25
CA ILE A 45 -0.64 -0.18 -20.26
C ILE A 45 -0.50 1.18 -19.54
N GLY A 46 -0.35 1.13 -18.22
CA GLY A 46 -0.30 2.29 -17.34
C GLY A 46 -1.66 2.72 -16.78
N THR A 47 -2.77 2.13 -17.23
CA THR A 47 -4.09 2.43 -16.66
C THR A 47 -4.13 2.03 -15.19
N ALA A 48 -4.59 2.94 -14.33
CA ALA A 48 -4.82 2.66 -12.92
C ALA A 48 -6.02 1.73 -12.76
N VAL A 49 -5.79 0.58 -12.14
CA VAL A 49 -6.81 -0.43 -11.79
C VAL A 49 -7.49 -0.04 -10.49
N GLY A 50 -6.71 0.44 -9.52
CA GLY A 50 -7.18 0.77 -8.18
C GLY A 50 -6.06 1.25 -7.27
N ARG A 51 -6.47 1.70 -6.08
CA ARG A 51 -5.56 2.13 -5.02
C ARG A 51 -5.90 1.39 -3.74
N VAL A 52 -4.88 1.03 -2.98
CA VAL A 52 -5.02 0.48 -1.63
C VAL A 52 -4.01 1.15 -0.71
N LYS A 53 -4.33 1.23 0.57
CA LYS A 53 -3.47 1.86 1.58
C LYS A 53 -3.38 0.94 2.79
N ALA A 54 -2.15 0.66 3.22
CA ALA A 54 -1.91 0.13 4.54
C ALA A 54 -1.88 1.28 5.56
N GLU A 55 -2.22 0.96 6.79
CA GLU A 55 -2.17 1.88 7.93
C GLU A 55 -1.14 1.34 8.92
N ASP A 56 -0.25 2.23 9.34
CA ASP A 56 0.79 2.00 10.34
C ASP A 56 0.66 3.08 11.42
N SER A 57 0.76 2.70 12.69
CA SER A 57 0.56 3.60 13.83
C SER A 57 1.87 4.08 14.45
N ASP A 58 3.02 3.67 13.89
CA ASP A 58 4.33 4.20 14.23
C ASP A 58 4.47 5.66 13.75
N VAL A 59 5.62 6.29 14.00
CA VAL A 59 5.85 7.71 13.68
C VAL A 59 7.12 7.90 12.86
N GLY A 60 7.04 8.80 11.87
CA GLY A 60 8.21 9.19 11.08
C GLY A 60 8.63 8.08 10.12
N GLU A 61 9.93 7.82 10.02
CA GLU A 61 10.51 6.85 9.08
C GLU A 61 10.04 5.41 9.33
N ASN A 62 9.54 5.11 10.53
CA ASN A 62 8.98 3.79 10.85
C ASN A 62 7.67 3.49 10.10
N THR A 63 7.08 4.50 9.44
CA THR A 63 5.84 4.37 8.65
C THR A 63 6.07 4.26 7.14
N ASP A 64 7.32 4.14 6.67
CA ASP A 64 7.62 4.05 5.24
C ASP A 64 7.12 2.73 4.62
N MET A 65 6.26 2.85 3.60
CA MET A 65 5.54 1.71 3.03
C MET A 65 6.13 1.25 1.69
N THR A 66 6.37 -0.06 1.58
CA THR A 66 6.70 -0.73 0.33
C THR A 66 5.67 -1.80 0.02
N TYR A 67 5.18 -1.83 -1.21
CA TYR A 67 4.12 -2.76 -1.64
C TYR A 67 4.61 -3.71 -2.71
N HIS A 68 4.18 -4.97 -2.63
CA HIS A 68 4.46 -5.99 -3.63
C HIS A 68 3.21 -6.79 -3.99
N LEU A 69 3.08 -7.15 -5.25
CA LEU A 69 2.01 -8.02 -5.73
C LEU A 69 2.48 -9.48 -5.62
N LYS A 70 1.73 -10.31 -4.88
CA LYS A 70 2.04 -11.74 -4.73
C LYS A 70 1.22 -12.57 -5.71
N GLU A 71 1.71 -12.75 -6.92
CA GLU A 71 0.98 -13.50 -7.95
C GLU A 71 0.83 -15.00 -7.61
N GLU A 72 -0.35 -15.55 -7.88
CA GLU A 72 -0.61 -16.99 -7.81
C GLU A 72 -0.15 -17.65 -9.11
N SER A 73 0.68 -18.69 -9.00
CA SER A 73 1.17 -19.47 -10.14
C SER A 73 0.02 -19.94 -11.02
N GLY A 74 -0.06 -19.46 -12.27
CA GLY A 74 -1.10 -19.82 -13.24
C GLY A 74 -2.01 -18.67 -13.67
N SER A 75 -1.93 -17.50 -13.02
CA SER A 75 -2.69 -16.30 -13.36
C SER A 75 -2.09 -15.50 -14.54
N GLY A 76 -1.93 -16.10 -15.72
CA GLY A 76 -1.73 -15.32 -16.97
C GLY A 76 -0.47 -14.42 -17.09
N GLY A 77 0.48 -14.54 -16.17
CA GLY A 77 1.73 -13.75 -16.12
C GLY A 77 1.55 -12.37 -15.50
N HIS A 78 2.67 -11.64 -15.34
CA HIS A 78 2.78 -10.28 -14.80
C HIS A 78 1.93 -9.23 -15.56
N VAL A 79 0.61 -9.29 -15.45
CA VAL A 79 -0.33 -8.39 -16.11
C VAL A 79 -0.43 -7.06 -15.38
N PHE A 80 -0.22 -7.07 -14.07
CA PHE A 80 -0.32 -5.91 -13.21
C PHE A 80 1.01 -5.63 -12.53
N LYS A 81 1.29 -4.36 -12.29
CA LYS A 81 2.35 -3.91 -11.39
C LYS A 81 1.78 -3.02 -10.31
N VAL A 82 2.47 -2.97 -9.19
CA VAL A 82 2.19 -2.02 -8.11
C VAL A 82 3.26 -0.94 -8.08
N THR A 83 2.83 0.29 -7.85
CA THR A 83 3.72 1.45 -7.63
C THR A 83 3.23 2.19 -6.40
N THR A 84 4.15 2.70 -5.58
CA THR A 84 3.78 3.52 -4.40
C THR A 84 3.68 4.99 -4.80
N ASP A 85 2.61 5.65 -4.37
CA ASP A 85 2.49 7.11 -4.41
C ASP A 85 3.32 7.71 -3.25
N SER A 86 4.29 8.57 -3.57
CA SER A 86 5.19 9.15 -2.57
C SER A 86 4.50 10.15 -1.63
N ASP A 87 3.41 10.78 -2.07
CA ASP A 87 2.71 11.80 -1.29
C ASP A 87 1.68 11.17 -0.36
N THR A 88 0.97 10.14 -0.83
CA THR A 88 -0.12 9.50 -0.07
C THR A 88 0.27 8.18 0.58
N GLN A 89 1.44 7.63 0.23
CA GLN A 89 1.87 6.26 0.56
C GLN A 89 0.86 5.19 0.14
N GLU A 90 0.01 5.48 -0.86
CA GLU A 90 -0.92 4.51 -1.42
C GLU A 90 -0.21 3.59 -2.42
N ALA A 91 -0.59 2.32 -2.43
CA ALA A 91 -0.24 1.40 -3.50
C ALA A 91 -1.20 1.61 -4.68
N ILE A 92 -0.66 1.98 -5.83
CA ILE A 92 -1.39 2.10 -7.09
C ILE A 92 -1.14 0.85 -7.93
N ILE A 93 -2.20 0.11 -8.22
CA ILE A 93 -2.15 -1.06 -9.10
C ILE A 93 -2.39 -0.57 -10.52
N VAL A 94 -1.50 -0.89 -11.45
CA VAL A 94 -1.62 -0.45 -12.85
C VAL A 94 -1.41 -1.62 -13.82
N VAL A 95 -2.03 -1.49 -14.99
CA VAL A 95 -1.84 -2.45 -16.10
C VAL A 95 -0.39 -2.38 -16.59
N GLN A 96 0.30 -3.52 -16.61
CA GLN A 96 1.66 -3.68 -17.15
C GLN A 96 1.65 -4.38 -18.52
N LYS A 97 0.65 -5.23 -18.79
CA LYS A 97 0.52 -5.97 -20.04
C LYS A 97 -0.91 -5.90 -20.56
N VAL A 98 -1.06 -5.78 -21.88
CA VAL A 98 -2.37 -5.83 -22.54
C VAL A 98 -3.02 -7.20 -22.34
N MET A 99 -4.29 -7.22 -21.93
CA MET A 99 -5.06 -8.43 -21.62
C MET A 99 -5.79 -9.02 -22.82
N ARG A 100 -5.84 -8.31 -23.96
CA ARG A 100 -6.55 -8.73 -25.17
C ARG A 100 -6.15 -10.16 -25.56
N HIS A 101 -7.15 -11.04 -25.65
CA HIS A 101 -7.01 -12.33 -26.30
C HIS A 101 -6.80 -12.06 -27.80
N ALA A 102 -5.62 -12.37 -28.33
CA ALA A 102 -5.46 -12.41 -29.78
C ALA A 102 -6.20 -13.65 -30.29
N GLU A 103 -7.47 -13.51 -30.66
CA GLU A 103 -8.13 -14.53 -31.48
C GLU A 103 -7.44 -14.51 -32.86
N GLN A 104 -6.49 -15.42 -33.06
CA GLN A 104 -5.99 -15.75 -34.39
C GLN A 104 -7.08 -16.55 -35.11
N ARG A 105 -7.97 -15.84 -35.82
CA ARG A 105 -8.77 -16.50 -36.85
C ARG A 105 -7.84 -16.89 -37.99
N ARG A 106 -7.91 -18.17 -38.38
CA ARG A 106 -7.08 -18.80 -39.43
C ARG A 106 -7.22 -18.13 -40.81
N ASP A 107 -8.12 -17.17 -40.99
CA ASP A 107 -8.55 -16.63 -42.29
C ASP A 107 -8.28 -15.12 -42.51
N GLY A 108 -7.77 -14.37 -41.52
CA GLY A 108 -7.36 -12.98 -41.72
C GLY A 108 -8.49 -11.94 -41.87
N SER A 109 -9.74 -12.28 -41.54
CA SER A 109 -10.89 -11.39 -41.65
C SER A 109 -11.14 -10.56 -40.37
N PRO A 110 -11.47 -9.26 -40.44
CA PRO A 110 -11.80 -8.47 -39.24
C PRO A 110 -13.17 -8.89 -38.66
N SER A 111 -13.19 -9.37 -37.41
CA SER A 111 -14.43 -9.68 -36.66
C SER A 111 -15.27 -8.42 -36.40
N SER A 112 -16.55 -8.45 -36.77
CA SER A 112 -17.52 -7.36 -36.54
C SER A 112 -18.32 -7.49 -35.23
N LEU A 113 -17.83 -8.25 -34.25
CA LEU A 113 -18.51 -8.41 -32.97
C LEU A 113 -18.04 -7.32 -32.01
N ALA A 114 -18.99 -6.60 -31.43
CA ALA A 114 -18.79 -5.57 -30.42
C ALA A 114 -17.87 -6.08 -29.29
N PRO A 115 -17.12 -5.20 -28.59
CA PRO A 115 -16.25 -5.64 -27.51
C PRO A 115 -17.09 -6.30 -26.40
N GLU A 116 -17.06 -7.63 -26.36
CA GLU A 116 -17.57 -8.38 -25.22
C GLU A 116 -16.75 -7.94 -24.01
N SER A 117 -17.43 -7.33 -23.05
CA SER A 117 -16.80 -6.85 -21.82
C SER A 117 -16.44 -8.07 -20.95
N THR A 118 -15.35 -8.75 -21.29
CA THR A 118 -14.80 -9.81 -20.45
C THR A 118 -14.30 -9.16 -19.17
N THR A 119 -15.08 -9.27 -18.11
CA THR A 119 -14.70 -8.79 -16.78
C THR A 119 -13.67 -9.76 -16.22
N SER A 120 -12.39 -9.42 -16.30
CA SER A 120 -11.37 -10.10 -15.49
C SER A 120 -11.59 -9.67 -14.03
N SER A 121 -12.38 -10.46 -13.30
CA SER A 121 -12.51 -10.32 -11.86
C SER A 121 -11.18 -10.71 -11.22
N LEU A 122 -10.40 -9.72 -10.80
CA LEU A 122 -9.27 -9.96 -9.93
C LEU A 122 -9.80 -10.36 -8.56
N LYS A 123 -9.63 -11.64 -8.24
CA LYS A 123 -9.69 -12.11 -6.86
C LYS A 123 -8.26 -12.24 -6.34
N TRP A 124 -8.13 -12.02 -5.04
CA TRP A 124 -6.93 -12.17 -4.19
C TRP A 124 -5.96 -11.00 -4.25
N PHE A 125 -5.58 -10.47 -3.08
CA PHE A 125 -4.20 -10.49 -2.55
C PHE A 125 -4.26 -10.25 -1.03
N SER A 126 -3.65 -11.14 -0.24
CA SER A 126 -3.13 -10.75 1.07
C SER A 126 -1.87 -9.95 0.82
N VAL A 127 -1.86 -8.68 1.23
CA VAL A 127 -0.64 -7.89 1.29
C VAL A 127 -0.07 -8.06 2.70
N PHE A 128 1.22 -8.39 2.77
CA PHE A 128 2.00 -8.48 4.00
C PHE A 128 2.88 -7.25 4.10
#